data_AF-A0A1G6TT12-F1
#
_entry.id   AF-A0A1G6TT12-F1
#
_cell.length_a   1.000
_cell.length_b   1.000
_cell.length_c   1.000
_cell.angle_alpha   90.00
_cell.angle_beta   90.00
_cell.angle_gamma   90.00
#
_symmetry.space_group_name_H-M   'P 1'
#
loop_
_entity.id
_entity.type
_entity.pdbx_description
1 polymer ?
#
loop_
_entity_poly.entity_id
_entity_poly.type
_entity_poly.pdbx_seq_one_letter_code
_entity_poly.pdbx_strand_id
1 'polypeptide(L)'
;MKNAIRLLKDPLSVITDNRSEFTIWFLFTIVTGQIGIIANMIIRHYTYSTSISESIFVDSQNGSFYTFSIALVASLLGPLFINLLNSSKFSFKTLKIYTIIFSIFFLFFAGIVYAVIQSKNGFENKNLVLKIDWTQLLMYILALIIVIYGYCIIRLENDPLKYKFIDDPLFNEKDDEDVNERIEESKKVTDDGKGRKL
;
A
#
# COMPACT_ATOMS: atom_id res chain seq x y z
N MET A 1 -9.40 13.08 -18.32
CA MET A 1 -8.69 13.55 -17.10
C MET A 1 -9.56 13.64 -15.85
N LYS A 2 -10.80 14.16 -15.90
CA LYS A 2 -11.67 14.27 -14.70
C LYS A 2 -11.90 12.93 -13.96
N ASN A 3 -12.01 11.82 -14.70
CA ASN A 3 -12.23 10.50 -14.11
C ASN A 3 -10.98 9.95 -13.38
N ALA A 4 -9.77 10.22 -13.89
CA ALA A 4 -8.53 9.77 -13.26
C ALA A 4 -8.27 10.49 -11.92
N ILE A 5 -8.57 11.78 -11.84
CA ILE A 5 -8.44 12.56 -10.60
C ILE A 5 -9.41 12.06 -9.53
N ARG A 6 -10.64 11.70 -9.94
CA ARG A 6 -11.65 11.10 -9.05
C ARG A 6 -11.19 9.77 -8.47
N LEU A 7 -10.70 8.86 -9.32
CA LEU A 7 -10.16 7.57 -8.88
C LEU A 7 -9.05 7.71 -7.84
N LEU A 8 -8.25 8.77 -7.91
CA LEU A 8 -7.13 9.00 -6.99
C LEU A 8 -7.55 9.75 -5.71
N LYS A 9 -8.54 10.63 -5.79
CA LYS A 9 -8.98 11.50 -4.68
C LYS A 9 -10.08 10.86 -3.84
N ASP A 10 -11.05 10.22 -4.47
CA ASP A 10 -12.28 9.79 -3.80
C ASP A 10 -12.03 8.70 -2.75
N PRO A 11 -11.08 7.75 -2.93
CA PRO A 11 -10.68 6.85 -1.86
C PRO A 11 -10.18 7.58 -0.60
N LEU A 12 -9.52 8.73 -0.73
CA LEU A 12 -9.01 9.47 0.44
C LEU A 12 -10.12 10.02 1.34
N SER A 13 -11.36 10.11 0.85
CA SER A 13 -12.52 10.48 1.69
C SER A 13 -12.80 9.46 2.81
N VAL A 14 -12.34 8.21 2.66
CA VAL A 14 -12.42 7.19 3.71
C VAL A 14 -11.75 7.66 5.01
N ILE A 15 -10.72 8.50 4.92
CA ILE A 15 -10.03 9.08 6.09
C ILE A 15 -10.99 9.94 6.91
N THR A 16 -11.82 10.76 6.24
CA THR A 16 -12.78 11.62 6.92
C THR A 16 -13.97 10.84 7.45
N ASP A 17 -14.38 9.78 6.74
CA ASP A 17 -15.53 8.96 7.12
C ASP A 17 -15.23 8.08 8.33
N ASN A 18 -14.02 7.49 8.37
CA ASN A 18 -13.58 6.57 9.42
C ASN A 18 -12.40 7.16 10.22
N ARG A 19 -12.55 8.42 10.68
CA ARG A 19 -11.48 9.18 11.32
C ARG A 19 -10.84 8.45 12.51
N SER A 20 -11.62 7.78 13.34
CA SER A 20 -11.13 7.05 14.50
C SER A 20 -10.29 5.84 14.10
N GLU A 21 -10.77 5.02 13.16
CA GLU A 21 -10.03 3.85 12.65
C GLU A 21 -8.73 4.29 11.99
N PHE A 22 -8.78 5.35 11.17
CA PHE A 22 -7.58 5.91 10.53
C PHE A 22 -6.58 6.42 11.55
N THR A 23 -7.04 7.10 12.61
CA THR A 23 -6.15 7.63 13.66
C THR A 23 -5.44 6.50 14.39
N ILE A 24 -6.17 5.44 14.75
CA ILE A 24 -5.61 4.25 15.40
C ILE A 24 -4.57 3.60 14.47
N TRP A 25 -4.96 3.33 13.22
CA TRP A 25 -4.06 2.76 12.23
C TRP A 25 -2.81 3.61 12.02
N PHE A 26 -2.94 4.93 11.90
CA PHE A 26 -1.82 5.84 11.72
C PHE A 26 -0.84 5.79 12.91
N LEU A 27 -1.35 5.79 14.14
CA LEU A 27 -0.53 5.70 15.34
C LEU A 27 0.23 4.36 15.43
N PHE A 28 -0.44 3.25 15.15
CA PHE A 28 0.16 1.92 15.28
C PHE A 28 1.02 1.50 14.09
N THR A 29 0.71 1.94 12.88
CA THR A 29 1.45 1.54 11.67
C THR A 29 2.55 2.55 11.33
N ILE A 30 2.27 3.86 11.42
CA ILE A 30 3.24 4.89 11.04
C ILE A 30 4.10 5.29 12.25
N VAL A 31 3.50 5.73 13.35
CA VAL A 31 4.26 6.28 14.49
C VAL A 31 5.02 5.17 15.24
N THR A 32 4.30 4.13 15.66
CA THR A 32 4.88 2.98 16.37
C THR A 32 5.86 2.21 15.50
N GLY A 33 5.63 2.18 14.18
CA GLY A 33 6.58 1.61 13.23
C GLY A 33 7.97 2.26 13.26
N GLN A 34 8.09 3.51 13.73
CA GLN A 34 9.37 4.22 13.88
C GLN A 34 10.07 3.96 15.22
N ILE A 35 9.55 3.09 16.09
CA ILE A 35 10.14 2.85 17.42
C ILE A 35 11.63 2.49 17.34
N GLY A 36 12.05 1.74 16.32
CA GLY A 36 13.48 1.42 16.14
C GLY A 36 14.35 2.67 15.94
N ILE A 37 13.92 3.60 15.09
CA ILE A 37 14.62 4.88 14.85
C ILE A 37 14.60 5.75 16.11
N ILE A 38 13.44 5.82 16.79
CA ILE A 38 13.28 6.58 18.03
C ILE A 38 14.20 6.00 19.13
N ALA A 39 14.24 4.69 19.29
CA ALA A 39 15.10 4.02 20.26
C ALA A 39 16.59 4.29 19.98
N ASN A 40 17.02 4.19 18.71
CA ASN A 40 18.37 4.53 18.31
C ASN A 40 18.74 5.98 18.66
N MET A 41 17.80 6.90 18.44
CA MET A 41 17.98 8.32 18.77
C MET A 41 18.11 8.55 20.28
N ILE A 42 17.27 7.90 21.09
CA ILE A 42 17.34 7.97 22.55
C ILE A 42 18.69 7.42 23.04
N ILE A 43 19.09 6.23 22.58
CA ILE A 43 20.34 5.58 23.00
C ILE A 43 21.54 6.46 22.64
N ARG A 44 21.56 7.07 21.45
CA ARG A 44 22.66 7.94 21.02
C ARG A 44 22.72 9.24 21.81
N HIS A 45 21.57 9.83 22.12
CA HIS A 45 21.51 11.04 22.93
C HIS A 45 22.07 10.78 24.34
N TYR A 46 21.64 9.71 25.00
CA TYR A 46 22.09 9.39 26.36
C TYR A 46 23.53 8.87 26.43
N THR A 47 23.97 8.06 25.47
CA THR A 47 25.31 7.42 25.52
C THR A 47 26.40 8.32 24.96
N TYR A 48 26.11 9.08 23.90
CA TYR A 48 27.13 9.79 23.11
C TYR A 48 26.89 11.31 23.04
N SER A 49 25.89 11.86 23.76
CA SER A 49 25.51 13.28 23.71
C SER A 49 25.25 13.80 22.29
N THR A 50 24.87 12.91 21.37
CA THR A 50 24.62 13.24 19.97
C THR A 50 23.34 14.06 19.85
N SER A 51 23.36 15.09 19.00
CA SER A 51 22.16 15.88 18.71
C SER A 51 21.12 15.06 17.93
N ILE A 52 19.85 15.46 18.00
CA ILE A 52 18.75 14.82 17.25
C ILE A 52 19.05 14.82 15.75
N SER A 53 19.56 15.94 15.21
CA SER A 53 19.91 16.08 13.79
C SER A 53 21.00 15.11 13.36
N GLU A 54 22.03 14.93 14.17
CA GLU A 54 23.11 13.97 13.88
C GLU A 54 22.62 12.54 13.99
N SER A 55 21.74 12.22 14.94
CA SER A 55 21.16 10.88 15.03
C SER A 55 20.31 10.55 13.80
N ILE A 56 19.46 11.49 13.35
CA ILE A 56 18.67 11.32 12.12
C ILE A 56 19.59 11.14 10.91
N PHE A 57 20.69 11.89 10.84
CA PHE A 57 21.68 11.74 9.78
C PHE A 57 22.34 10.35 9.82
N VAL A 58 22.68 9.83 10.99
CA VAL A 58 23.25 8.49 11.13
C VAL A 58 22.25 7.39 10.72
N ASP A 59 20.99 7.47 11.15
CA ASP A 59 19.94 6.53 10.71
C ASP A 59 19.70 6.62 9.20
N SER A 60 19.78 7.84 8.65
CA SER A 60 19.67 8.07 7.21
C SER A 60 20.80 7.37 6.45
N GLN A 61 22.05 7.57 6.88
CA GLN A 61 23.24 6.94 6.29
C GLN A 61 23.24 5.41 6.38
N ASN A 62 22.63 4.86 7.43
CA ASN A 62 22.45 3.42 7.61
C ASN A 62 21.25 2.86 6.83
N GLY A 63 20.54 3.71 6.08
CA GLY A 63 19.41 3.29 5.27
C GLY A 63 18.13 2.98 6.06
N SER A 64 18.03 3.35 7.34
CA SER A 64 16.91 2.96 8.21
C SER A 64 15.55 3.41 7.68
N PHE A 65 15.44 4.61 7.11
CA PHE A 65 14.18 5.07 6.50
C PHE A 65 13.86 4.34 5.18
N TYR A 66 14.85 3.80 4.46
CA TYR A 66 14.60 2.95 3.29
C TYR A 66 14.00 1.62 3.72
N THR A 67 14.63 0.97 4.70
CA THR A 67 14.13 -0.27 5.28
C THR A 67 12.72 -0.10 5.81
N PHE A 68 12.45 1.01 6.51
CA PHE A 68 11.10 1.33 6.96
C PHE A 68 10.12 1.51 5.79
N SER A 69 10.49 2.28 4.77
CA SER A 69 9.63 2.52 3.59
C SER A 69 9.26 1.21 2.88
N ILE A 70 10.23 0.32 2.73
CA ILE A 70 10.05 -1.02 2.14
C ILE A 70 9.14 -1.86 3.03
N ALA A 71 9.42 -1.94 4.33
CA ALA A 71 8.62 -2.72 5.28
C ALA A 71 7.17 -2.22 5.35
N LEU A 72 6.98 -0.90 5.31
CA LEU A 72 5.67 -0.27 5.35
C LEU A 72 4.83 -0.66 4.13
N VAL A 73 5.36 -0.52 2.91
CA VAL A 73 4.64 -0.90 1.68
C VAL A 73 4.47 -2.42 1.59
N ALA A 74 5.46 -3.22 2.01
CA ALA A 74 5.33 -4.67 2.03
C ALA A 74 4.20 -5.13 2.97
N SER A 75 4.05 -4.48 4.13
CA SER A 75 2.99 -4.80 5.11
C SER A 75 1.57 -4.57 4.57
N LEU A 76 1.42 -3.69 3.58
CA LEU A 76 0.14 -3.40 2.92
C LEU A 76 -0.27 -4.51 1.94
N LEU A 77 0.68 -5.19 1.30
CA LEU A 77 0.39 -6.16 0.23
C LEU A 77 -0.46 -7.33 0.71
N GLY A 78 -0.16 -7.91 1.87
CA GLY A 78 -0.91 -9.03 2.44
C GLY A 78 -2.41 -8.72 2.59
N PRO A 79 -2.77 -7.66 3.34
CA PRO A 79 -4.15 -7.18 3.43
C PRO A 79 -4.80 -6.87 2.09
N LEU A 80 -4.08 -6.25 1.13
CA LEU A 80 -4.61 -5.99 -0.21
C LEU A 80 -4.92 -7.28 -0.98
N PHE A 81 -4.03 -8.28 -0.94
CA PHE A 81 -4.26 -9.57 -1.58
C PHE A 81 -5.44 -10.31 -0.95
N ILE A 82 -5.51 -10.36 0.37
CA ILE A 82 -6.62 -10.99 1.09
C ILE A 82 -7.93 -10.28 0.73
N ASN A 83 -7.95 -8.95 0.73
CA ASN A 83 -9.14 -8.18 0.37
C ASN A 83 -9.51 -8.31 -1.12
N LEU A 84 -8.55 -8.54 -2.02
CA LEU A 84 -8.81 -8.84 -3.43
C LEU A 84 -9.38 -10.25 -3.64
N LEU A 85 -8.91 -11.24 -2.88
CA LEU A 85 -9.34 -12.64 -2.99
C LEU A 85 -10.69 -12.90 -2.30
N ASN A 86 -10.92 -12.27 -1.15
CA ASN A 86 -12.11 -12.49 -0.32
C ASN A 86 -13.30 -11.58 -0.66
N SER A 87 -13.14 -10.63 -1.59
CA SER A 87 -14.24 -9.74 -1.97
C SER A 87 -15.33 -10.56 -2.69
N SER A 88 -16.36 -10.94 -1.94
CA SER A 88 -17.53 -11.70 -2.42
C SER A 88 -18.37 -10.93 -3.45
N LYS A 89 -18.20 -9.60 -3.50
CA LYS A 89 -18.70 -8.71 -4.54
C LYS A 89 -17.50 -8.17 -5.29
N PHE A 90 -17.59 -8.09 -6.62
CA PHE A 90 -16.50 -7.66 -7.52
C PHE A 90 -16.10 -6.19 -7.38
N SER A 91 -16.56 -5.51 -6.33
CA SER A 91 -16.39 -4.09 -6.10
C SER A 91 -14.92 -3.69 -5.95
N PHE A 92 -14.52 -2.69 -6.74
CA PHE A 92 -13.23 -2.01 -6.72
C PHE A 92 -12.02 -2.88 -7.07
N LYS A 93 -12.20 -4.05 -7.72
CA LYS A 93 -11.10 -4.95 -8.11
C LYS A 93 -10.02 -4.24 -8.93
N THR A 94 -10.42 -3.42 -9.91
CA THR A 94 -9.51 -2.63 -10.74
C THR A 94 -8.58 -1.75 -9.89
N LEU A 95 -9.14 -1.01 -8.93
CA LEU A 95 -8.37 -0.13 -8.04
C LEU A 95 -7.41 -0.93 -7.13
N LYS A 96 -7.85 -2.07 -6.61
CA LYS A 96 -7.01 -2.97 -5.80
C LYS A 96 -5.82 -3.49 -6.62
N ILE A 97 -6.08 -3.97 -7.84
CA ILE A 97 -5.03 -4.50 -8.74
C ILE A 97 -4.01 -3.41 -9.06
N TYR A 98 -4.45 -2.20 -9.44
CA TYR A 98 -3.51 -1.11 -9.72
C TYR A 98 -2.68 -0.72 -8.49
N THR A 99 -3.29 -0.72 -7.30
CA THR A 99 -2.59 -0.43 -6.05
C THR A 99 -1.53 -1.49 -5.73
N ILE A 100 -1.83 -2.77 -5.96
CA ILE A 100 -0.89 -3.87 -5.81
C ILE A 100 0.27 -3.73 -6.80
N ILE A 101 -0.02 -3.50 -8.07
CA ILE A 101 0.98 -3.31 -9.12
C ILE A 101 1.91 -2.16 -8.74
N PHE A 102 1.36 -1.00 -8.39
CA PHE A 102 2.15 0.17 -8.00
C PHE A 102 3.01 -0.09 -6.76
N SER A 103 2.47 -0.80 -5.78
CA SER A 103 3.21 -1.20 -4.57
C SER A 103 4.39 -2.13 -4.88
N ILE A 104 4.20 -3.11 -5.78
CA ILE A 104 5.28 -4.02 -6.20
C ILE A 104 6.37 -3.26 -6.97
N PHE A 105 5.99 -2.40 -7.92
CA PHE A 105 6.94 -1.57 -8.65
C PHE A 105 7.73 -0.65 -7.72
N PHE A 106 7.04 -0.04 -6.74
CA PHE A 106 7.70 0.77 -5.73
C PHE A 106 8.70 -0.05 -4.91
N LEU A 107 8.33 -1.25 -4.44
CA LEU A 107 9.23 -2.12 -3.67
C LEU A 107 10.47 -2.52 -4.46
N PHE A 108 10.30 -2.85 -5.75
CA PHE A 108 11.42 -3.15 -6.64
C PHE A 108 12.36 -1.96 -6.78
N PHE A 109 11.80 -0.77 -7.07
CA PHE A 109 12.59 0.45 -7.20
C PHE A 109 13.28 0.84 -5.88
N ALA A 110 12.57 0.74 -4.76
CA ALA A 110 13.11 1.01 -3.43
C ALA A 110 14.26 0.07 -3.06
N GLY A 111 14.13 -1.22 -3.39
CA GLY A 111 15.19 -2.20 -3.18
C GLY A 111 16.46 -1.87 -3.98
N ILE A 112 16.31 -1.47 -5.25
CA ILE A 112 17.44 -1.06 -6.09
C ILE A 112 18.11 0.19 -5.54
N VAL A 113 17.33 1.24 -5.24
CA VAL A 113 17.86 2.51 -4.73
C VAL A 113 18.59 2.30 -3.40
N TYR A 114 18.01 1.50 -2.50
CA TYR A 114 18.64 1.12 -1.24
C TYR A 114 19.97 0.40 -1.47
N ALA A 115 20.02 -0.61 -2.36
CA ALA A 115 21.25 -1.34 -2.65
C ALA A 115 22.35 -0.43 -3.24
N VAL A 116 21.99 0.46 -4.16
CA VAL A 116 22.93 1.44 -4.75
C VAL A 116 23.50 2.38 -3.70
N ILE A 117 22.66 2.93 -2.81
CA ILE A 117 23.13 3.85 -1.77
C ILE A 117 24.00 3.12 -0.74
N GLN A 118 23.60 1.91 -0.32
CA GLN A 118 24.35 1.13 0.66
C GLN A 118 25.72 0.71 0.12
N SER A 119 25.80 0.35 -1.16
CA SER A 119 27.08 0.07 -1.82
C SER A 119 27.98 1.30 -1.86
N LYS A 120 27.46 2.48 -2.24
CA LYS A 120 28.23 3.73 -2.25
C LYS A 120 28.81 4.08 -0.88
N ASN A 121 27.98 4.00 0.17
CA ASN A 121 28.38 4.36 1.53
C ASN A 121 29.42 3.39 2.14
N GLY A 122 29.59 2.18 1.58
CA GLY A 122 30.62 1.23 2.00
C GLY A 122 32.03 1.55 1.48
N PHE A 123 32.17 2.38 0.44
CA PHE A 123 33.45 2.68 -0.20
C PHE A 123 34.06 4.05 0.16
N GLU A 124 33.27 5.02 0.63
CA GLU A 124 33.76 6.37 0.96
C GLU A 124 34.11 6.53 2.46
N ASN A 125 35.39 6.79 2.74
CA ASN A 125 35.89 7.15 4.07
C ASN A 125 35.34 8.55 4.46
N LYS A 126 34.57 8.60 5.56
CA LYS A 126 33.66 9.70 5.89
C LYS A 126 34.38 10.96 6.40
N ASN A 127 34.39 12.01 5.58
CA ASN A 127 34.21 13.36 6.11
C ASN A 127 32.70 13.55 6.35
N LEU A 128 32.29 13.56 7.62
CA LEU A 128 30.90 13.72 8.06
C LEU A 128 30.43 15.16 7.84
N VAL A 129 30.15 15.54 6.59
CA VAL A 129 29.40 16.75 6.31
C VAL A 129 27.92 16.41 6.44
N LEU A 130 27.22 17.05 7.37
CA LEU A 130 25.78 16.97 7.52
C LEU A 130 25.11 17.38 6.20
N LYS A 131 24.63 16.40 5.45
CA LYS A 131 23.85 16.61 4.22
C LYS A 131 22.59 15.79 4.29
N ILE A 132 21.45 16.44 4.05
CA ILE A 132 20.15 15.77 4.01
C ILE A 132 20.12 14.80 2.83
N ASP A 133 19.77 13.53 3.09
CA ASP A 133 19.49 12.56 2.04
C ASP A 133 18.09 12.77 1.48
N TRP A 134 18.01 13.62 0.46
CA TRP A 134 16.76 13.92 -0.25
C TRP A 134 16.15 12.70 -0.92
N THR A 135 16.97 11.72 -1.33
CA THR A 135 16.48 10.51 -2.00
C THR A 135 15.71 9.65 -1.02
N GLN A 136 16.23 9.52 0.19
CA GLN A 136 15.60 8.73 1.23
C GLN A 136 14.32 9.39 1.74
N LEU A 137 14.32 10.71 1.90
CA LEU A 137 13.12 11.48 2.25
C LEU A 137 12.03 11.33 1.19
N LEU A 138 12.38 11.41 -0.09
CA LEU A 138 11.42 11.22 -1.19
C LEU A 138 10.79 9.82 -1.14
N MET A 139 11.60 8.79 -0.94
CA MET A 139 11.12 7.40 -0.88
C MET A 139 10.23 7.15 0.32
N TYR A 140 10.54 7.77 1.47
CA TYR A 140 9.70 7.73 2.66
C TYR A 140 8.34 8.40 2.43
N ILE A 141 8.30 9.59 1.83
CA ILE A 141 7.04 10.28 1.52
C ILE A 141 6.20 9.47 0.53
N LEU A 142 6.82 8.90 -0.52
CA LEU A 142 6.12 8.04 -1.47
C LEU A 142 5.54 6.79 -0.80
N ALA A 143 6.28 6.14 0.09
CA ALA A 143 5.78 5.00 0.85
C ALA A 143 4.57 5.36 1.70
N LEU A 144 4.58 6.52 2.37
CA LEU A 144 3.42 7.00 3.14
C LEU A 144 2.20 7.21 2.25
N ILE A 145 2.37 7.85 1.08
CA ILE A 145 1.27 8.08 0.13
C ILE A 145 0.66 6.75 -0.32
N ILE A 146 1.50 5.78 -0.72
CA ILE A 146 1.06 4.46 -1.17
C ILE A 146 0.27 3.75 -0.07
N VAL A 147 0.78 3.77 1.15
CA VAL A 147 0.22 3.01 2.27
C VAL A 147 -1.06 3.64 2.80
N ILE A 148 -1.15 4.98 2.83
CA ILE A 148 -2.40 5.69 3.14
C ILE A 148 -3.45 5.40 2.05
N TYR A 149 -3.06 5.43 0.78
CA TYR A 149 -3.97 5.14 -0.31
C TYR A 149 -4.47 3.68 -0.26
N GLY A 150 -3.56 2.72 -0.07
CA GLY A 150 -3.90 1.31 0.07
C GLY A 150 -4.78 1.02 1.29
N TYR A 151 -4.54 1.72 2.42
CA TYR A 151 -5.44 1.68 3.56
C TYR A 151 -6.86 2.05 3.14
N CYS A 152 -7.03 3.17 2.41
CA CYS A 152 -8.33 3.63 1.95
C CYS A 152 -9.00 2.62 1.00
N ILE A 153 -8.25 2.08 0.04
CA ILE A 153 -8.76 1.10 -0.93
C ILE A 153 -9.37 -0.13 -0.24
N ILE A 154 -8.70 -0.65 0.79
CA ILE A 154 -9.21 -1.82 1.55
C ILE A 154 -10.55 -1.51 2.23
N ARG A 155 -10.81 -0.26 2.63
CA ARG A 155 -12.01 0.15 3.36
C ARG A 155 -13.12 0.73 2.48
N LEU A 156 -12.92 0.83 1.16
CA LEU A 156 -13.99 1.24 0.24
C LEU A 156 -15.22 0.33 0.33
N GLU A 157 -15.01 -0.95 0.64
CA GLU A 157 -16.08 -1.95 0.78
C GLU A 157 -16.96 -1.73 2.02
N ASN A 158 -16.54 -0.89 2.97
CA ASN A 158 -17.34 -0.59 4.15
C ASN A 158 -18.59 0.24 3.79
N ASP A 159 -18.57 1.00 2.69
CA ASP A 159 -19.72 1.76 2.18
C ASP A 159 -19.79 1.70 0.63
N PRO A 160 -20.23 0.56 0.06
CA PRO A 160 -20.20 0.34 -1.38
C PRO A 160 -21.19 1.23 -2.14
N LEU A 161 -22.26 1.70 -1.49
CA LEU A 161 -23.26 2.57 -2.13
C LEU A 161 -22.69 3.97 -2.35
N LYS A 162 -21.94 4.49 -1.39
CA LYS A 162 -21.27 5.78 -1.50
C LYS A 162 -20.24 5.79 -2.62
N TYR A 163 -19.45 4.71 -2.74
CA TYR A 163 -18.33 4.64 -3.69
C TYR A 163 -18.67 3.98 -5.03
N LYS A 164 -19.92 3.58 -5.28
CA LYS A 164 -20.34 2.87 -6.50
C LYS A 164 -19.89 3.54 -7.81
N PHE A 165 -19.71 4.85 -7.81
CA PHE A 165 -19.32 5.62 -9.00
C PHE A 165 -17.82 5.52 -9.37
N ILE A 166 -16.96 5.07 -8.45
CA ILE A 166 -15.55 4.72 -8.73
C ILE A 166 -15.35 3.21 -8.90
N ASP A 167 -16.41 2.43 -8.72
CA ASP A 167 -16.42 1.02 -9.07
C ASP A 167 -16.52 0.87 -10.58
N ASP A 168 -15.68 0.03 -11.18
CA ASP A 168 -15.58 -0.08 -12.63
C ASP A 168 -16.75 -0.88 -13.19
N PRO A 169 -17.68 -0.27 -13.95
CA PRO A 169 -18.84 -0.98 -14.49
C PRO A 169 -18.42 -2.07 -15.48
N LEU A 170 -17.26 -1.95 -16.13
CA LEU A 170 -16.82 -2.88 -17.18
C LEU A 170 -16.47 -4.28 -16.66
N PHE A 171 -16.12 -4.41 -15.38
CA PHE A 171 -15.90 -5.71 -14.72
C PHE A 171 -17.18 -6.27 -14.12
N ASN A 172 -18.10 -5.42 -13.67
CA ASN A 172 -19.40 -5.85 -13.14
C ASN A 172 -20.32 -6.36 -14.28
N GLU A 173 -20.36 -5.67 -15.42
CA GLU A 173 -21.22 -6.04 -16.56
C GLU A 173 -20.74 -7.31 -17.28
N LYS A 174 -19.42 -7.49 -17.47
CA LYS A 174 -18.87 -8.68 -18.14
C LYS A 174 -19.05 -9.98 -17.36
N ASP A 175 -18.93 -9.94 -16.03
CA ASP A 175 -19.16 -11.12 -15.19
C ASP A 175 -20.66 -11.37 -14.96
N ASP A 176 -21.49 -10.32 -14.89
CA ASP A 176 -22.96 -10.49 -14.88
C ASP A 176 -23.43 -11.13 -16.20
N GLU A 177 -22.82 -10.79 -17.35
CA GLU A 177 -23.03 -11.49 -18.62
C GLU A 177 -22.54 -12.95 -18.57
N ASP A 178 -21.32 -13.24 -18.09
CA ASP A 178 -20.79 -14.62 -18.00
C ASP A 178 -21.59 -15.52 -17.02
N VAL A 179 -22.08 -14.95 -15.91
CA VAL A 179 -22.94 -15.66 -14.94
C VAL A 179 -24.33 -15.92 -15.55
N ASN A 180 -24.92 -14.93 -16.23
CA ASN A 180 -26.20 -15.13 -16.89
C ASN A 180 -26.09 -16.14 -18.03
N GLU A 181 -25.00 -16.12 -18.79
CA GLU A 181 -24.72 -17.09 -19.85
C GLU A 181 -24.60 -18.51 -19.27
N ARG A 182 -23.83 -18.70 -18.19
CA ARG A 182 -23.74 -20.01 -17.50
C ARG A 182 -25.06 -20.46 -16.88
N ILE A 183 -25.88 -19.54 -16.36
CA ILE A 183 -27.22 -19.86 -15.84
C ILE A 183 -28.14 -20.28 -17.00
N GLU A 184 -28.11 -19.59 -18.13
CA GLU A 184 -28.87 -19.98 -19.30
C GLU A 184 -28.41 -21.31 -19.89
N GLU A 185 -27.10 -21.55 -19.95
CA GLU A 185 -26.54 -22.84 -20.37
C GLU A 185 -26.96 -23.96 -19.41
N SER A 186 -26.93 -23.73 -18.10
CA SER A 186 -27.39 -24.72 -17.11
C SER A 186 -28.88 -25.03 -17.22
N LYS A 187 -29.73 -24.07 -17.60
CA LYS A 187 -31.16 -24.27 -17.86
C LYS A 187 -31.42 -25.03 -19.17
N LYS A 188 -30.46 -25.02 -20.10
CA LYS A 188 -30.50 -25.78 -21.37
C LYS A 188 -30.01 -27.23 -21.19
N VAL A 189 -29.40 -27.58 -20.06
CA VAL A 189 -29.01 -28.97 -19.73
C VAL A 189 -30.25 -29.75 -19.29
N THR A 190 -30.82 -30.53 -20.20
CA THR A 190 -32.01 -31.38 -19.95
C THR A 190 -31.68 -32.84 -19.63
N ASP A 191 -30.40 -33.20 -19.52
CA ASP A 191 -29.93 -34.58 -19.32
C ASP A 191 -28.72 -34.58 -18.36
N ASP A 192 -28.78 -35.42 -17.33
CA ASP A 192 -27.73 -35.57 -16.31
C ASP A 192 -26.51 -36.39 -16.79
N GLY A 193 -26.48 -36.75 -18.08
CA GLY A 193 -25.43 -37.58 -18.67
C GLY A 193 -25.54 -39.05 -18.27
N LYS A 194 -26.60 -39.44 -17.56
CA LYS A 194 -26.97 -40.83 -17.25
C LYS A 194 -28.28 -41.23 -17.94
N GLY A 195 -28.78 -40.42 -18.87
CA GLY A 195 -29.98 -40.69 -19.65
C GLY A 195 -31.28 -40.48 -18.87
N ARG A 196 -31.23 -39.71 -17.77
CA ARG A 196 -32.43 -39.27 -17.06
C ARG A 196 -32.63 -37.79 -17.32
N LYS A 197 -33.83 -37.46 -17.80
CA LYS A 197 -34.25 -36.07 -17.97
C LYS A 197 -34.38 -35.41 -16.59
N LEU A 198 -33.78 -34.23 -16.45
CA LEU A 198 -33.94 -33.35 -15.30
C LEU A 198 -35.32 -32.67 -15.33
#